data_AF-A0AAD8Z360-F1
#
_entry.id   AF-A0AAD8Z360-F1
#
_cell.length_a   1.000
_cell.length_b   1.000
_cell.length_c   1.000
_cell.angle_alpha   90.00
_cell.angle_beta   90.00
_cell.angle_gamma   90.00
#
_symmetry.space_group_name_H-M   'P 1'
#
loop_
_entity.id
_entity.type
_entity.pdbx_description
1 polymer ?
#
loop_
_entity_poly.entity_id
_entity_poly.type
_entity_poly.pdbx_seq_one_letter_code
_entity_poly.pdbx_strand_id
1 'polypeptide(L)'
;MRILFLGICFLTFEWMANSEAFLPENTKKCIDKLNDHYKTKEDDSLYDGHPIFLKKLEHLTKNTEKSEQKLLMRIILDAYNRIFTQMKNEAQDVSVQNQLNNVKDNLNKMKEHYFPDKNDLNKYAIEVLALKESDPLVQRKALFEVERVYNEAANLAQNHRRRRQAKGSRRLRP
;
A
#
# COMPACT_ATOMS: atom_id res chain seq x y z
N MET A 1 -46.92 34.71 8.16
CA MET A 1 -46.79 33.64 9.17
C MET A 1 -46.33 32.37 8.43
N ARG A 2 -45.09 31.92 8.70
CA ARG A 2 -44.49 30.59 8.40
C ARG A 2 -44.44 30.17 6.90
N ILE A 3 -43.40 30.52 6.14
CA ILE A 3 -42.12 29.79 5.93
C ILE A 3 -42.27 28.26 5.91
N LEU A 4 -42.23 27.66 4.72
CA LEU A 4 -41.73 26.30 4.46
C LEU A 4 -41.01 26.27 3.10
N PHE A 5 -39.90 27.00 3.01
CA PHE A 5 -38.76 26.55 2.21
C PHE A 5 -38.05 25.49 3.06
N LEU A 6 -37.78 24.30 2.49
CA LEU A 6 -36.80 23.28 2.90
C LEU A 6 -37.37 21.88 2.61
N GLY A 7 -37.31 21.46 1.35
CA GLY A 7 -37.71 20.10 0.96
C GLY A 7 -36.99 19.58 -0.29
N ILE A 8 -35.92 20.25 -0.72
CA ILE A 8 -35.06 19.83 -1.82
C ILE A 8 -33.64 20.11 -1.33
N CYS A 9 -32.78 19.09 -1.35
CA CYS A 9 -31.34 19.06 -1.04
C CYS A 9 -30.91 18.14 0.14
N PHE A 10 -31.26 16.84 0.10
CA PHE A 10 -30.53 15.82 0.88
C PHE A 10 -30.22 14.54 0.08
N LEU A 11 -29.89 14.66 -1.21
CA LEU A 11 -29.44 13.52 -2.03
C LEU A 11 -28.19 13.78 -2.87
N THR A 12 -27.26 14.63 -2.41
CA THR A 12 -25.92 14.72 -3.01
C THR A 12 -24.78 14.96 -2.00
N PHE A 13 -25.00 14.72 -0.70
CA PHE A 13 -23.92 14.81 0.30
C PHE A 13 -23.10 13.51 0.42
N GLU A 14 -22.87 12.81 -0.69
CA GLU A 14 -21.94 11.66 -0.79
C GLU A 14 -20.76 11.93 -1.73
N TRP A 15 -20.60 13.15 -2.26
CA TRP A 15 -19.54 13.51 -3.22
C TRP A 15 -18.56 14.59 -2.72
N MET A 16 -18.39 14.76 -1.41
CA MET A 16 -17.30 15.57 -0.83
C MET A 16 -16.44 14.78 0.17
N ALA A 17 -16.18 13.51 -0.13
CA ALA A 17 -15.12 12.74 0.52
C ALA A 17 -14.23 12.04 -0.53
N ASN A 18 -14.00 12.69 -1.67
CA ASN A 18 -12.81 12.40 -2.45
C ASN A 18 -11.66 13.10 -1.73
N SER A 19 -10.91 12.32 -0.97
CA SER A 19 -9.72 12.75 -0.26
C SER A 19 -8.75 13.45 -1.21
N GLU A 20 -8.69 14.78 -1.16
CA GLU A 20 -7.45 15.48 -1.43
C GLU A 20 -6.46 15.02 -0.35
N ALA A 21 -5.78 13.90 -0.60
CA ALA A 21 -4.58 13.56 0.14
C ALA A 21 -3.56 14.65 -0.20
N PHE A 22 -3.58 15.73 0.57
CA PHE A 22 -2.79 16.92 0.31
C PHE A 22 -1.32 16.56 0.53
N LEU A 23 -0.55 16.45 -0.56
CA LEU A 23 0.90 16.42 -0.48
C LEU A 23 1.33 17.75 0.16
N PRO A 24 1.98 17.75 1.35
CA PRO A 24 2.34 19.00 2.00
C PRO A 24 3.22 19.84 1.06
N GLU A 25 2.95 21.15 0.99
CA GLU A 25 3.58 22.05 0.00
C GLU A 25 5.11 22.03 0.06
N ASN A 26 5.69 21.91 1.26
CA ASN A 26 7.13 21.74 1.46
C ASN A 26 7.66 20.43 0.83
N THR A 27 6.89 19.34 0.94
CA THR A 27 7.22 18.03 0.38
C THR A 27 7.15 18.07 -1.13
N LYS A 28 6.12 18.71 -1.68
CA LYS A 28 5.98 18.94 -3.12
C LYS A 28 7.18 19.68 -3.69
N LYS A 29 7.58 20.80 -3.07
CA LYS A 29 8.78 21.55 -3.48
C LYS A 29 10.07 20.72 -3.39
N CYS A 30 10.20 19.83 -2.42
CA CYS A 30 11.35 18.94 -2.35
C CYS A 30 11.32 17.92 -3.50
N ILE A 31 10.16 17.34 -3.80
CA ILE A 31 9.99 16.41 -4.93
C ILE A 31 10.31 17.10 -6.26
N ASP A 32 9.83 18.33 -6.47
CA ASP A 32 10.09 19.08 -7.70
C ASP A 32 11.61 19.33 -7.89
N LYS A 33 12.30 19.75 -6.83
CA LYS A 33 13.77 19.92 -6.86
C LYS A 33 14.52 18.62 -7.10
N LEU A 34 14.07 17.51 -6.52
CA LEU A 34 14.64 16.19 -6.76
C LEU A 34 14.41 15.76 -8.20
N ASN A 35 13.20 15.95 -8.73
CA ASN A 35 12.89 15.64 -10.13
C ASN A 35 13.80 16.46 -11.06
N ASP A 36 14.00 17.75 -10.80
CA ASP A 36 14.91 18.57 -11.60
C ASP A 36 16.37 18.12 -11.50
N HIS A 37 16.82 17.65 -10.34
CA HIS A 37 18.17 17.12 -10.14
C HIS A 37 18.39 15.79 -10.89
N TYR A 38 17.42 14.88 -10.84
CA TYR A 38 17.51 13.55 -11.46
C TYR A 38 17.00 13.52 -12.92
N LYS A 39 16.53 14.64 -13.46
CA LYS A 39 16.24 14.78 -14.89
C LYS A 39 17.54 14.68 -15.69
N THR A 40 17.71 13.58 -16.40
CA THR A 40 18.73 13.49 -17.46
C THR A 40 18.22 14.26 -18.69
N LYS A 41 19.09 14.98 -19.39
CA LYS A 41 18.71 15.67 -20.64
C LYS A 41 18.30 14.62 -21.68
N GLU A 42 17.06 14.71 -22.18
CA GLU A 42 16.50 13.86 -23.24
C GLU A 42 16.37 12.37 -22.87
N ASP A 43 15.83 12.06 -21.70
CA ASP A 43 15.54 10.69 -21.29
C ASP A 43 14.04 10.38 -21.30
N ASP A 44 13.54 9.99 -22.48
CA ASP A 44 12.16 9.52 -22.67
C ASP A 44 11.89 8.17 -21.97
N SER A 45 12.91 7.53 -21.37
CA SER A 45 12.73 6.26 -20.65
C SER A 45 11.80 6.39 -19.43
N LEU A 46 11.61 7.60 -18.90
CA LEU A 46 10.60 7.87 -17.86
C LEU A 46 9.16 7.62 -18.34
N TYR A 47 8.92 7.68 -19.65
CA TYR A 47 7.61 7.52 -20.28
C TYR A 47 7.56 6.28 -21.19
N ASP A 48 8.39 5.27 -20.92
CA ASP A 48 8.47 4.00 -21.65
C ASP A 48 7.21 3.10 -21.52
N GLY A 49 6.21 3.53 -20.75
CA GLY A 49 4.99 2.78 -20.50
C GLY A 49 5.12 1.70 -19.40
N HIS A 50 6.26 1.66 -18.70
CA HIS A 50 6.56 0.68 -17.65
C HIS A 50 6.69 1.34 -16.26
N PRO A 51 5.62 1.93 -15.71
CA PRO A 51 5.68 2.53 -14.38
C PRO A 51 5.94 1.48 -13.30
N ILE A 52 6.78 1.81 -12.32
CA ILE A 52 7.21 0.90 -11.26
C ILE A 52 6.02 0.34 -10.45
N PHE A 53 5.08 1.21 -10.06
CA PHE A 53 3.93 0.84 -9.22
C PHE A 53 2.56 1.30 -9.73
N LEU A 54 2.47 2.38 -10.53
CA LEU A 54 1.19 3.05 -10.84
C LEU A 54 0.16 2.13 -11.52
N LYS A 55 0.58 1.38 -12.54
CA LYS A 55 -0.30 0.43 -13.25
C LYS A 55 -0.83 -0.67 -12.32
N LYS A 56 -0.01 -1.12 -11.37
CA LYS A 56 -0.39 -2.15 -10.38
C LYS A 56 -1.35 -1.57 -9.35
N LEU A 57 -1.09 -0.34 -8.87
CA LEU A 57 -1.91 0.36 -7.91
C LEU A 57 -3.34 0.59 -8.41
N GLU A 58 -3.50 0.97 -9.67
CA GLU A 58 -4.84 1.20 -10.24
C GLU A 58 -5.71 -0.06 -10.18
N HIS A 59 -5.17 -1.20 -10.60
CA HIS A 59 -5.90 -2.47 -10.56
C HIS A 59 -6.17 -2.94 -9.12
N LEU A 60 -5.16 -2.85 -8.26
CA LEU A 60 -5.23 -3.37 -6.90
C LEU A 60 -6.18 -2.53 -6.03
N THR A 61 -6.17 -1.20 -6.16
CA THR A 61 -7.09 -0.33 -5.39
C THR A 61 -8.56 -0.46 -5.79
N LYS A 62 -8.86 -0.90 -7.02
CA LYS A 62 -10.25 -1.10 -7.48
C LYS A 62 -10.83 -2.47 -7.09
N ASN A 63 -9.99 -3.50 -7.05
CA ASN A 63 -10.45 -4.90 -7.01
C ASN A 63 -10.12 -5.67 -5.71
N THR A 64 -9.48 -5.04 -4.72
CA THR A 64 -9.05 -5.72 -3.47
C THR A 64 -9.73 -5.16 -2.24
N GLU A 65 -9.76 -5.94 -1.15
CA GLU A 65 -10.35 -5.48 0.12
C GLU A 65 -9.51 -4.35 0.74
N LYS A 66 -10.15 -3.42 1.48
CA LYS A 66 -9.45 -2.27 2.09
C LYS A 66 -8.24 -2.66 2.96
N SER A 67 -8.30 -3.81 3.64
CA SER A 67 -7.17 -4.36 4.41
C SER A 67 -5.98 -4.74 3.54
N GLU A 68 -6.24 -5.36 2.39
CA GLU A 68 -5.22 -5.76 1.41
C GLU A 68 -4.59 -4.52 0.75
N GLN A 69 -5.42 -3.53 0.38
CA GLN A 69 -4.96 -2.24 -0.13
C GLN A 69 -4.01 -1.54 0.85
N LYS A 70 -4.34 -1.54 2.15
CA LYS A 70 -3.51 -0.94 3.19
C LYS A 70 -2.18 -1.67 3.35
N LEU A 71 -2.19 -3.01 3.34
CA LEU A 71 -0.96 -3.81 3.39
C LEU A 71 -0.07 -3.51 2.19
N LEU A 72 -0.64 -3.52 0.98
CA LEU A 72 0.08 -3.21 -0.25
C LEU A 72 0.67 -1.81 -0.22
N MET A 73 -0.11 -0.81 0.20
CA MET A 73 0.37 0.56 0.30
C MET A 73 1.54 0.68 1.28
N ARG A 74 1.48 -0.01 2.42
CA ARG A 74 2.58 -0.09 3.38
C ARG A 74 3.85 -0.66 2.75
N ILE A 75 3.75 -1.78 2.02
CA ILE A 75 4.87 -2.42 1.31
C ILE A 75 5.48 -1.46 0.28
N ILE A 76 4.64 -0.74 -0.47
CA ILE A 76 5.08 0.24 -1.48
C ILE A 76 5.81 1.42 -0.82
N LEU A 77 5.29 1.96 0.28
CA LEU A 77 5.95 3.03 1.04
C LEU A 77 7.30 2.59 1.60
N ASP A 78 7.44 1.33 2.02
CA ASP A 78 8.72 0.78 2.43
C ASP A 78 9.69 0.63 1.25
N ALA A 79 9.19 0.25 0.07
CA ALA A 79 10.01 0.21 -1.14
C ALA A 79 10.53 1.60 -1.53
N TYR A 80 9.69 2.63 -1.53
CA TYR A 80 10.13 4.02 -1.75
C TYR A 80 11.16 4.48 -0.72
N ASN A 81 10.97 4.16 0.56
CA ASN A 81 11.95 4.47 1.60
C ASN A 81 13.32 3.82 1.33
N ARG A 82 13.35 2.57 0.85
CA ARG A 82 14.60 1.90 0.46
C ARG A 82 15.25 2.57 -0.74
N ILE A 83 14.49 2.87 -1.80
CA ILE A 83 14.96 3.59 -3.00
C ILE A 83 15.57 4.94 -2.60
N PHE A 84 14.84 5.76 -1.83
CA PHE A 84 15.34 7.07 -1.40
C PHE A 84 16.50 6.99 -0.43
N THR A 85 16.64 5.89 0.34
CA THR A 85 17.83 5.65 1.15
C THR A 85 19.05 5.39 0.27
N GLN A 86 18.89 4.58 -0.78
CA GLN A 86 19.96 4.32 -1.74
C GLN A 86 20.37 5.59 -2.48
N MET A 87 19.40 6.32 -3.04
CA MET A 87 19.64 7.61 -3.71
C MET A 87 20.37 8.60 -2.81
N LYS A 88 20.03 8.64 -1.51
CA LYS A 88 20.68 9.52 -0.53
C LYS A 88 22.13 9.11 -0.28
N ASN A 89 22.39 7.81 -0.18
CA ASN A 89 23.74 7.29 0.07
C ASN A 89 24.67 7.51 -1.15
N GLU A 90 24.10 7.55 -2.35
CA GLU A 90 24.82 7.83 -3.60
C GLU A 90 24.99 9.33 -3.88
N ALA A 91 24.10 10.18 -3.36
CA ALA A 91 24.14 11.61 -3.56
C ALA A 91 25.38 12.23 -2.88
N GLN A 92 26.19 12.94 -3.65
CA GLN A 92 27.31 13.73 -3.12
C GLN A 92 26.85 15.11 -2.60
N ASP A 93 25.76 15.65 -3.15
CA ASP A 93 25.21 16.95 -2.78
C ASP A 93 24.36 16.85 -1.49
N VAL A 94 24.79 17.58 -0.45
CA VAL A 94 24.10 17.70 0.84
C VAL A 94 22.67 18.25 0.67
N SER A 95 22.43 19.14 -0.29
CA SER A 95 21.10 19.67 -0.60
C SER A 95 20.16 18.57 -1.06
N VAL A 96 20.62 17.69 -1.96
CA VAL A 96 19.85 16.53 -2.45
C VAL A 96 19.57 15.56 -1.32
N GLN A 97 20.57 15.27 -0.47
CA GLN A 97 20.39 14.41 0.71
C GLN A 97 19.32 14.98 1.66
N ASN A 98 19.33 16.29 1.91
CA ASN A 98 18.34 16.96 2.76
C ASN A 98 16.93 16.89 2.16
N GLN A 99 16.79 17.09 0.85
CA GLN A 99 15.49 16.95 0.17
C GLN A 99 14.96 15.51 0.27
N LEU A 100 15.81 14.51 0.04
CA LEU A 100 15.45 13.10 0.21
C LEU A 100 15.01 12.76 1.65
N ASN A 101 15.71 13.29 2.66
CA ASN A 101 15.29 13.13 4.06
C ASN A 101 13.90 13.74 4.31
N ASN A 102 13.65 14.96 3.83
CA ASN A 102 12.34 15.61 4.00
C ASN A 102 11.20 14.80 3.36
N VAL A 103 11.41 14.25 2.16
CA VAL A 103 10.40 13.41 1.50
C VAL A 103 10.17 12.13 2.30
N LYS A 104 11.23 11.46 2.74
CA LYS A 104 11.14 10.24 3.55
C LYS A 104 10.41 10.45 4.87
N ASP A 105 10.68 11.55 5.57
CA ASP A 105 10.03 11.85 6.85
C ASP A 105 8.51 11.99 6.68
N ASN A 106 8.06 12.63 5.59
CA ASN A 106 6.64 12.75 5.30
C ASN A 106 6.02 11.40 4.87
N LEU A 107 6.72 10.58 4.09
CA LEU A 107 6.27 9.22 3.76
C LEU A 107 6.15 8.35 5.03
N ASN A 108 7.09 8.45 5.97
CA ASN A 108 7.06 7.71 7.22
C ASN A 108 5.89 8.14 8.11
N LYS A 109 5.64 9.45 8.25
CA LYS A 109 4.46 9.95 8.96
C LYS A 109 3.16 9.43 8.34
N MET A 110 3.06 9.45 7.01
CA MET A 110 1.89 8.91 6.30
C MET A 110 1.72 7.40 6.55
N LYS A 111 2.82 6.64 6.46
CA LYS A 111 2.85 5.19 6.71
C LYS A 111 2.40 4.87 8.14
N GLU A 112 2.95 5.54 9.13
CA GLU A 112 2.65 5.30 10.55
C GLU A 112 1.20 5.66 10.89
N HIS A 113 0.70 6.78 10.38
CA HIS A 113 -0.62 7.29 10.72
C HIS A 113 -1.75 6.52 10.00
N TYR A 114 -1.63 6.31 8.68
CA TYR A 114 -2.73 5.76 7.87
C TYR A 114 -2.60 4.25 7.60
N PHE A 115 -1.38 3.72 7.67
CA PHE A 115 -1.05 2.33 7.32
C PHE A 115 -0.28 1.61 8.44
N PRO A 116 -0.78 1.61 9.70
CA PRO A 116 -0.09 0.99 10.82
C PRO A 116 0.07 -0.53 10.63
N ASP A 117 1.22 -1.07 11.02
CA ASP A 117 1.40 -2.52 11.17
C ASP A 117 0.68 -2.94 12.44
N LYS A 118 -0.54 -3.46 12.31
CA LYS A 118 -1.28 -3.92 13.49
C LYS A 118 -0.89 -5.33 13.91
N ASN A 119 -0.44 -6.15 12.95
CA ASN A 119 -0.28 -7.59 13.12
C ASN A 119 1.08 -8.09 12.62
N ASP A 120 2.08 -7.21 12.47
CA ASP A 120 3.40 -7.52 11.91
C ASP A 120 3.35 -8.23 10.53
N LEU A 121 2.25 -8.08 9.80
CA LEU A 121 1.99 -8.84 8.58
C LEU A 121 3.00 -8.50 7.47
N ASN A 122 3.40 -7.24 7.41
CA ASN A 122 4.44 -6.79 6.48
C ASN A 122 5.80 -7.41 6.83
N LYS A 123 6.13 -7.46 8.13
CA LYS A 123 7.35 -8.11 8.62
C LYS A 123 7.36 -9.60 8.24
N TYR A 124 6.28 -10.33 8.52
CA TYR A 124 6.17 -11.74 8.17
C TYR A 124 6.24 -11.98 6.65
N ALA A 125 5.62 -11.12 5.84
CA ALA A 125 5.71 -11.22 4.39
C ALA A 125 7.16 -11.07 3.89
N ILE A 126 7.92 -10.12 4.45
CA ILE A 126 9.34 -9.93 4.12
C ILE A 126 10.18 -11.14 4.56
N GLU A 127 9.95 -11.67 5.77
CA GLU A 127 10.66 -12.85 6.28
C GLU A 127 10.43 -14.08 5.39
N VAL A 128 9.19 -14.31 4.95
CA VAL A 128 8.85 -15.40 4.02
C VAL A 128 9.54 -15.21 2.67
N LEU A 129 9.53 -13.99 2.11
CA LEU A 129 10.19 -13.71 0.83
C LEU A 129 11.73 -13.76 0.90
N ALA A 130 12.31 -13.70 2.10
CA ALA A 130 13.74 -13.77 2.34
C ALA A 130 14.24 -15.19 2.70
N LEU A 131 13.37 -16.19 2.66
CA LEU A 131 13.75 -17.58 2.91
C LEU A 131 14.82 -18.04 1.93
N LYS A 132 15.78 -18.83 2.43
CA LYS A 132 16.80 -19.47 1.61
C LYS A 132 16.28 -20.86 1.23
N GLU A 133 15.52 -20.97 0.15
CA GLU A 133 14.84 -22.24 -0.19
C GLU A 133 15.81 -23.36 -0.56
N SER A 134 17.04 -23.02 -0.94
CA SER A 134 18.12 -23.99 -1.20
C SER A 134 18.82 -24.50 0.06
N ASP A 135 18.57 -23.91 1.25
CA ASP A 135 19.19 -24.34 2.50
C ASP A 135 18.57 -25.66 2.98
N PRO A 136 19.37 -26.75 3.12
CA PRO A 136 18.85 -28.04 3.56
C PRO A 136 18.13 -28.01 4.92
N LEU A 137 18.53 -27.11 5.83
CA LEU A 137 17.86 -26.96 7.12
C LEU A 137 16.48 -26.33 6.96
N VAL A 138 16.34 -25.34 6.08
CA VAL A 138 15.05 -24.70 5.77
C VAL A 138 14.10 -25.73 5.14
N GLN A 139 14.59 -26.53 4.19
CA GLN A 139 13.81 -27.59 3.55
C GLN A 139 13.31 -28.63 4.56
N ARG A 140 14.18 -29.06 5.49
CA ARG A 140 13.79 -30.01 6.54
C ARG A 140 12.76 -29.44 7.50
N LYS A 141 12.85 -28.16 7.87
CA LYS A 141 11.82 -27.48 8.68
C LYS A 141 10.50 -27.36 7.93
N ALA A 142 10.55 -27.00 6.66
CA ALA A 142 9.34 -26.92 5.82
C ALA A 142 8.63 -28.29 5.75
N LEU A 143 9.37 -29.38 5.55
CA LEU A 143 8.81 -30.73 5.58
C LEU A 143 8.20 -31.11 6.94
N PHE A 144 8.80 -30.66 8.04
CA PHE A 144 8.28 -30.90 9.38
C PHE A 144 6.96 -30.14 9.65
N GLU A 145 6.78 -28.96 9.07
CA GLU A 145 5.65 -28.06 9.35
C GLU A 145 4.49 -28.18 8.35
N VAL A 146 4.73 -28.77 7.17
CA VAL A 146 3.80 -28.72 6.02
C VAL A 146 2.42 -29.28 6.31
N GLU A 147 2.30 -30.35 7.10
CA GLU A 147 1.00 -30.95 7.44
C GLU A 147 0.14 -29.94 8.22
N ARG A 148 0.74 -29.26 9.20
CA ARG A 148 0.06 -28.24 9.98
C ARG A 148 -0.35 -27.05 9.11
N VAL A 149 0.57 -26.55 8.28
CA VAL A 149 0.30 -25.44 7.35
C VAL A 149 -0.85 -25.79 6.39
N TYR A 150 -0.87 -27.01 5.85
CA TYR A 150 -1.93 -27.50 4.98
C TYR A 150 -3.29 -27.50 5.69
N ASN A 151 -3.36 -28.03 6.90
CA ASN A 151 -4.59 -28.10 7.68
C ASN A 151 -5.14 -26.69 8.01
N GLU A 152 -4.28 -25.75 8.38
CA GLU A 152 -4.68 -24.35 8.61
C GLU A 152 -5.22 -23.69 7.34
N ALA A 153 -4.55 -23.89 6.19
CA ALA A 153 -5.00 -23.37 4.91
C ALA A 153 -6.38 -23.95 4.50
N ALA A 154 -6.58 -25.26 4.68
CA ALA A 154 -7.84 -25.93 4.40
C ALA A 154 -8.98 -25.39 5.29
N ASN A 155 -8.72 -25.19 6.58
CA ASN A 155 -9.68 -24.62 7.53
C ASN A 155 -10.11 -23.20 7.13
N LEU A 156 -9.17 -22.35 6.72
CA LEU A 156 -9.46 -20.99 6.23
C LEU A 156 -10.38 -21.03 4.99
N ALA A 157 -10.11 -21.91 4.03
CA ALA A 157 -10.94 -22.07 2.83
C ALA A 157 -12.37 -22.56 3.16
N GLN A 158 -12.50 -23.50 4.08
CA GLN A 158 -13.81 -24.01 4.51
C GLN A 158 -14.63 -22.96 5.27
N ASN A 159 -13.99 -22.18 6.16
CA ASN A 159 -14.63 -21.09 6.88
C ASN A 159 -15.15 -20.01 5.94
N HIS A 160 -14.41 -19.72 4.87
CA HIS A 160 -14.88 -18.83 3.80
C HIS A 160 -16.14 -19.37 3.11
N ARG A 161 -16.20 -20.68 2.79
CA ARG A 161 -17.37 -21.32 2.20
C ARG A 161 -18.60 -21.24 3.12
N ARG A 162 -18.45 -21.57 4.39
CA ARG A 162 -19.54 -21.52 5.39
C ARG A 162 -20.09 -20.11 5.56
N ARG A 163 -19.21 -19.09 5.61
CA ARG A 163 -19.63 -17.67 5.70
C ARG A 163 -20.44 -17.22 4.48
N ARG A 164 -20.09 -17.67 3.26
CA ARG A 164 -20.86 -17.39 2.04
C ARG A 164 -22.25 -18.02 2.07
N GLN A 165 -22.36 -19.27 2.51
CA GLN A 165 -23.64 -19.98 2.62
C GLN A 165 -24.59 -19.34 3.65
N ALA A 166 -24.07 -18.91 4.80
CA ALA A 166 -24.86 -18.21 5.82
C ALA A 166 -25.35 -16.83 5.37
N LYS A 167 -24.60 -16.11 4.51
CA LYS A 167 -25.07 -14.86 3.89
C LYS A 167 -26.15 -15.10 2.83
N GLY A 168 -26.07 -16.21 2.09
CA GLY A 168 -27.08 -16.61 1.12
C GLY A 168 -28.41 -17.02 1.76
N SER A 169 -28.37 -17.78 2.86
CA SER A 169 -29.59 -18.23 3.54
C SER A 169 -30.36 -17.10 4.23
N ARG A 170 -29.67 -16.06 4.71
CA ARG A 170 -30.31 -14.86 5.30
C ARG A 170 -31.04 -13.98 4.29
N ARG A 171 -30.67 -14.04 3.00
CA ARG A 171 -31.39 -13.35 1.91
C ARG A 171 -32.62 -14.11 1.41
N LEU A 172 -32.77 -15.38 1.83
CA LEU A 172 -33.86 -16.27 1.44
C LEU A 172 -34.85 -16.53 2.59
N ARG A 173 -34.69 -15.86 3.73
CA ARG A 173 -35.73 -15.83 4.78
C ARG A 173 -36.60 -14.58 4.56
N PRO A 174 -37.92 -14.75 4.37
CA PRO A 174 -38.87 -13.65 4.20
C PRO A 174 -38.97 -12.77 5.45
#